data_AF-A0AAV2TCD0-F1
#
_entry.id   AF-A0AAV2TCD0-F1
#
_cell.length_a   1.000
_cell.length_b   1.000
_cell.length_c   1.000
_cell.angle_alpha   90.00
_cell.angle_beta   90.00
_cell.angle_gamma   90.00
#
_symmetry.space_group_name_H-M   'P 1'
#
loop_
_entity.id
_entity.type
_entity.pdbx_description
1 polymer ?
#
loop_
_entity_poly.entity_id
_entity_poly.type
_entity_poly.pdbx_seq_one_letter_code
_entity_poly.pdbx_strand_id
1 'polypeptide(L)'
;MPRNPFDDDDEPGGFGTPDKRNQQPTSAPWLGTETPASGGGYNVNAQIMDSKARTLASQQRALASIANSERVGVETAAELSEQGEKLARAERRLDDITELQKDSQRQINSLSSLFGGLKNMFNRKPSQPANPAQEFSHEKPTRAAESSGLKETLHTNYSTPTLTSYTSEFKAQSERTDFDRNLSLMSDGMSRLKELAQGMNEELRVQNDRLDRMGPRVENITGTMSKQNQQMNKLLGVKPK
;
A
#
# COMPACT_ATOMS: atom_id res chain seq x y z
N MET A 1 5.68 24.95 -25.58
CA MET A 1 4.64 24.27 -24.77
C MET A 1 4.35 22.94 -25.45
N PRO A 2 4.41 21.79 -24.76
CA PRO A 2 4.09 20.51 -25.40
C PRO A 2 2.59 20.46 -25.74
N ARG A 3 2.29 20.05 -26.97
CA ARG A 3 0.93 19.89 -27.52
C ARG A 3 0.22 18.69 -26.86
N ASN A 4 -1.06 18.87 -26.62
CA ASN A 4 -1.96 17.89 -26.02
C ASN A 4 -2.19 16.72 -27.00
N PRO A 5 -2.00 15.45 -26.59
CA PRO A 5 -2.06 14.28 -27.49
C PRO A 5 -3.49 13.78 -27.78
N PHE A 6 -4.50 14.62 -27.60
CA PHE A 6 -5.92 14.29 -27.82
C PHE A 6 -6.61 15.24 -28.81
N ASP A 7 -5.83 16.05 -29.54
CA ASP A 7 -6.31 17.20 -30.29
C ASP A 7 -5.98 17.09 -31.77
N ASP A 8 -6.39 15.98 -32.41
CA ASP A 8 -6.51 15.91 -33.86
C ASP A 8 -7.95 15.47 -34.21
N ASP A 9 -8.75 16.51 -34.31
CA ASP A 9 -9.99 16.73 -35.04
C ASP A 9 -10.46 15.63 -36.02
N ASP A 10 -11.69 15.18 -35.78
CA ASP A 10 -12.60 14.63 -36.78
C ASP A 10 -12.87 15.67 -37.89
N GLU A 11 -12.56 15.37 -39.16
CA GLU A 11 -13.26 15.97 -40.31
C GLU A 11 -13.28 14.99 -41.51
N PRO A 12 -14.42 14.86 -42.24
CA PRO A 12 -14.67 13.76 -43.15
C PRO A 12 -14.60 14.16 -44.64
N GLY A 13 -14.04 13.27 -45.47
CA GLY A 13 -14.32 13.27 -46.92
C GLY A 13 -13.13 12.92 -47.81
N GLY A 14 -13.35 12.08 -48.82
CA GLY A 14 -12.34 11.84 -49.87
C GLY A 14 -12.61 10.63 -50.76
N PHE A 15 -13.54 10.79 -51.70
CA PHE A 15 -13.85 9.86 -52.79
C PHE A 15 -12.62 9.63 -53.70
N GLY A 16 -12.20 8.39 -53.92
CA GLY A 16 -11.10 8.03 -54.81
C GLY A 16 -11.22 6.59 -55.36
N THR A 17 -11.32 6.48 -56.67
CA THR A 17 -11.47 5.26 -57.48
C THR A 17 -10.34 4.22 -57.35
N PRO A 18 -10.57 2.91 -57.64
CA PRO A 18 -9.61 1.85 -57.34
C PRO A 18 -8.58 1.63 -58.47
N ASP A 19 -7.29 1.56 -58.13
CA ASP A 19 -6.24 1.00 -59.01
C ASP A 19 -6.21 -0.52 -58.86
N LYS A 20 -6.48 -1.23 -59.96
CA LYS A 20 -6.35 -2.68 -60.06
C LYS A 20 -4.90 -3.02 -60.39
N ARG A 21 -4.12 -3.51 -59.42
CA ARG A 21 -2.95 -4.34 -59.71
C ARG A 21 -2.53 -5.21 -58.52
N ASN A 22 -2.86 -6.49 -58.66
CA ASN A 22 -2.03 -7.64 -58.32
C ASN A 22 -1.47 -7.72 -56.89
N GLN A 23 -2.26 -8.26 -55.94
CA GLN A 23 -1.72 -8.95 -54.77
C GLN A 23 -2.52 -10.23 -54.50
N GLN A 24 -1.77 -11.33 -54.53
CA GLN A 24 -2.16 -12.70 -54.21
C GLN A 24 -2.56 -12.80 -52.72
N PRO A 25 -3.63 -13.54 -52.35
CA PRO A 25 -4.03 -13.63 -50.95
C PRO A 25 -3.11 -14.62 -50.20
N THR A 26 -2.21 -14.11 -49.38
CA THR A 26 -1.58 -14.86 -48.29
C THR A 26 -2.47 -14.72 -47.05
N SER A 27 -3.45 -15.61 -46.91
CA SER A 27 -4.31 -15.66 -45.72
C SER A 27 -3.54 -16.23 -44.52
N ALA A 28 -3.17 -15.34 -43.59
CA ALA A 28 -2.80 -15.72 -42.22
C ALA A 28 -4.07 -16.00 -41.39
N PRO A 29 -4.12 -17.05 -40.55
CA PRO A 29 -5.35 -17.58 -39.96
C PRO A 29 -5.64 -17.01 -38.55
N TRP A 30 -5.51 -15.71 -38.37
CA TRP A 30 -5.91 -15.05 -37.13
C TRP A 30 -6.93 -13.99 -37.50
N LEU A 31 -8.18 -14.22 -37.11
CA LEU A 31 -9.35 -13.34 -37.35
C LEU A 31 -10.15 -13.61 -38.64
N GLY A 32 -10.44 -14.87 -38.96
CA GLY A 32 -11.46 -15.25 -39.95
C GLY A 32 -12.56 -16.09 -39.32
N THR A 33 -13.73 -15.52 -39.07
CA THR A 33 -14.97 -16.28 -38.93
C THR A 33 -15.40 -16.73 -40.33
N GLU A 34 -14.68 -17.69 -40.92
CA GLU A 34 -15.13 -18.33 -42.14
C GLU A 34 -16.12 -19.43 -41.77
N THR A 35 -17.39 -19.07 -41.72
CA THR A 35 -18.49 -20.03 -41.80
C THR A 35 -18.39 -20.76 -43.15
N PRO A 36 -18.24 -22.10 -43.19
CA PRO A 36 -18.28 -22.82 -44.45
C PRO A 36 -19.71 -22.75 -44.99
N ALA A 37 -19.88 -22.09 -46.13
CA ALA A 37 -21.09 -22.22 -46.94
C ALA A 37 -21.04 -23.60 -47.64
N SER A 38 -21.47 -24.65 -46.95
CA SER A 38 -21.87 -25.91 -47.58
C SER A 38 -22.79 -26.70 -46.67
N GLY A 39 -23.93 -27.11 -47.22
CA GLY A 39 -25.02 -27.79 -46.53
C GLY A 39 -24.58 -29.07 -45.83
N GLY A 40 -24.93 -29.15 -44.56
CA GLY A 40 -24.79 -30.33 -43.71
C GLY A 40 -25.15 -29.89 -42.31
N GLY A 41 -26.23 -30.44 -41.76
CA GLY A 41 -26.76 -30.03 -40.46
C GLY A 41 -25.65 -30.05 -39.41
N TYR A 42 -25.15 -28.86 -39.06
CA TYR A 42 -24.26 -28.71 -37.93
C TYR A 42 -25.05 -29.20 -36.73
N ASN A 43 -24.58 -30.30 -36.16
CA ASN A 43 -25.19 -30.93 -35.00
C ASN A 43 -25.14 -29.89 -33.88
N VAL A 44 -26.25 -29.18 -33.65
CA VAL A 44 -26.41 -28.17 -32.58
C VAL A 44 -25.89 -28.74 -31.25
N ASN A 45 -26.06 -30.04 -31.04
CA ASN A 45 -25.51 -30.77 -29.90
C ASN A 45 -23.97 -30.72 -29.80
N ALA A 46 -23.23 -30.84 -30.91
CA ALA A 46 -21.76 -30.74 -30.90
C ALA A 46 -21.29 -29.32 -30.59
N GLN A 47 -21.96 -28.29 -31.14
CA GLN A 47 -21.66 -26.90 -30.83
C GLN A 47 -21.94 -26.56 -29.35
N ILE A 48 -23.05 -27.07 -28.80
CA ILE A 48 -23.38 -26.90 -27.38
C ILE A 48 -22.33 -27.57 -26.49
N MET A 49 -21.89 -28.80 -26.81
CA MET A 49 -20.85 -29.50 -26.04
C MET A 49 -19.52 -28.73 -26.03
N ASP A 50 -19.09 -28.23 -27.18
CA ASP A 50 -17.87 -27.43 -27.30
C ASP A 50 -17.97 -26.10 -26.54
N SER A 51 -19.12 -25.43 -26.58
CA SER A 51 -19.35 -24.21 -25.79
C SER A 51 -19.24 -24.48 -24.28
N LYS A 52 -19.84 -25.58 -23.79
CA LYS A 52 -19.79 -25.97 -22.37
C LYS A 52 -18.37 -26.28 -21.91
N ALA A 53 -17.62 -27.05 -22.71
CA ALA A 53 -16.24 -27.40 -22.43
C ALA A 53 -15.35 -26.14 -22.34
N ARG A 54 -15.51 -25.20 -23.30
CA ARG A 54 -14.80 -23.91 -23.28
C ARG A 54 -15.16 -23.06 -22.06
N THR A 55 -16.43 -23.02 -21.66
CA THR A 55 -16.82 -22.27 -20.47
C THR A 55 -16.24 -22.88 -19.20
N LEU A 56 -16.28 -24.20 -19.03
CA LEU A 56 -15.69 -24.88 -17.88
C LEU A 56 -14.17 -24.63 -17.79
N ALA A 57 -13.45 -24.74 -18.91
CA ALA A 57 -12.03 -24.41 -18.96
C ALA A 57 -11.76 -22.93 -18.61
N SER A 58 -12.64 -22.02 -19.03
CA SER A 58 -12.56 -20.61 -18.62
C SER A 58 -12.75 -20.43 -17.12
N GLN A 59 -13.68 -21.18 -16.54
CA GLN A 59 -13.92 -21.14 -15.11
C GLN A 59 -12.71 -21.65 -14.31
N GLN A 60 -12.12 -22.76 -14.71
CA GLN A 60 -10.91 -23.27 -14.06
C GLN A 60 -9.76 -22.27 -14.09
N ARG A 61 -9.57 -21.58 -15.23
CA ARG A 61 -8.58 -20.48 -15.34
C ARG A 61 -8.89 -19.32 -14.40
N ALA A 62 -10.17 -18.91 -14.30
CA ALA A 62 -10.58 -17.85 -13.39
C ALA A 62 -10.34 -18.22 -11.91
N LEU A 63 -10.67 -19.44 -11.50
CA LEU A 63 -10.39 -19.93 -10.14
C LEU A 63 -8.89 -19.95 -9.83
N ALA A 64 -8.06 -20.43 -10.76
CA ALA A 64 -6.61 -20.40 -10.60
C ALA A 64 -6.09 -18.96 -10.47
N SER A 65 -6.63 -18.03 -11.27
CA SER A 65 -6.29 -16.61 -11.18
C SER A 65 -6.69 -16.01 -9.83
N ILE A 66 -7.89 -16.30 -9.34
CA ILE A 66 -8.38 -15.82 -8.04
C ILE A 66 -7.49 -16.34 -6.91
N ALA A 67 -7.17 -17.63 -6.90
CA ALA A 67 -6.29 -18.22 -5.89
C ALA A 67 -4.88 -17.61 -5.92
N ASN A 68 -4.34 -17.35 -7.11
CA ASN A 68 -3.05 -16.68 -7.26
C ASN A 68 -3.10 -15.22 -6.76
N SER A 69 -4.14 -14.46 -7.13
CA SER A 69 -4.36 -13.10 -6.63
C SER A 69 -4.52 -13.06 -5.12
N GLU A 70 -5.18 -14.05 -4.53
CA GLU A 70 -5.41 -14.17 -3.10
C GLU A 70 -4.08 -14.41 -2.37
N ARG A 71 -3.24 -15.32 -2.87
CA ARG A 71 -1.90 -15.55 -2.32
C ARG A 71 -1.06 -14.27 -2.31
N VAL A 72 -0.97 -13.59 -3.46
CA VAL A 72 -0.18 -12.35 -3.58
C VAL A 72 -0.79 -11.25 -2.70
N GLY A 73 -2.11 -11.15 -2.63
CA GLY A 73 -2.82 -10.19 -1.79
C GLY A 73 -2.59 -10.41 -0.29
N VAL A 74 -2.57 -11.65 0.18
CA VAL A 74 -2.26 -12.00 1.57
C VAL A 74 -0.83 -11.61 1.94
N GLU A 75 0.13 -11.93 1.08
CA GLU A 75 1.53 -11.53 1.27
C GLU A 75 1.69 -10.01 1.32
N THR A 76 1.05 -9.31 0.37
CA THR A 76 1.04 -7.84 0.32
C THR A 76 0.40 -7.23 1.57
N ALA A 77 -0.73 -7.77 2.02
CA ALA A 77 -1.41 -7.32 3.22
C ALA A 77 -0.56 -7.52 4.48
N ALA A 78 0.16 -8.64 4.58
CA ALA A 78 1.08 -8.90 5.68
C ALA A 78 2.23 -7.89 5.70
N GLU A 79 2.80 -7.59 4.52
CA GLU A 79 3.85 -6.58 4.40
C GLU A 79 3.34 -5.18 4.77
N LEU A 80 2.14 -4.78 4.29
CA LEU A 80 1.51 -3.51 4.68
C LEU A 80 1.33 -3.43 6.19
N SER A 81 0.85 -4.49 6.84
CA SER A 81 0.75 -4.53 8.30
C SER A 81 2.11 -4.33 8.98
N GLU A 82 3.18 -4.95 8.48
CA GLU A 82 4.53 -4.79 9.03
C GLU A 82 5.06 -3.36 8.84
N GLN A 83 4.83 -2.77 7.67
CA GLN A 83 5.18 -1.38 7.36
C GLN A 83 4.43 -0.40 8.27
N GLY A 84 3.13 -0.63 8.50
CA GLY A 84 2.33 0.14 9.44
C GLY A 84 2.91 0.14 10.86
N GLU A 85 3.35 -1.02 11.36
CA GLU A 85 4.02 -1.11 12.66
C GLU A 85 5.38 -0.37 12.70
N LYS A 86 6.15 -0.40 11.60
CA LYS A 86 7.41 0.35 11.48
C LYS A 86 7.14 1.86 11.53
N LEU A 87 6.15 2.35 10.78
CA LEU A 87 5.75 3.75 10.80
C LEU A 87 5.23 4.16 12.18
N ALA A 88 4.47 3.31 12.85
CA ALA A 88 3.99 3.58 14.21
C ALA A 88 5.13 3.68 15.24
N ARG A 89 6.16 2.84 15.12
CA ARG A 89 7.37 2.95 15.94
C ARG A 89 8.16 4.22 15.61
N ALA A 90 8.23 4.61 14.33
CA ALA A 90 8.92 5.82 13.92
C ALA A 90 8.22 7.08 14.47
N GLU A 91 6.88 7.17 14.40
CA GLU A 91 6.13 8.31 14.97
C GLU A 91 6.39 8.45 16.48
N ARG A 92 6.37 7.34 17.24
CA ARG A 92 6.70 7.36 18.68
C ARG A 92 8.11 7.88 18.95
N ARG A 93 9.10 7.47 18.14
CA ARG A 93 10.47 7.97 18.26
C ARG A 93 10.57 9.48 17.98
N LEU A 94 9.77 10.02 17.05
CA LEU A 94 9.74 11.47 16.82
C LEU A 94 9.18 12.21 18.03
N ASP A 95 8.18 11.64 18.71
CA ASP A 95 7.65 12.21 19.95
C ASP A 95 8.71 12.17 21.06
N ASP A 96 9.41 11.04 21.24
CA ASP A 96 10.51 10.90 22.21
C ASP A 96 11.63 11.92 21.93
N ILE A 97 12.03 12.10 20.66
CA ILE A 97 13.05 13.08 20.28
C ILE A 97 12.57 14.50 20.58
N THR A 98 11.30 14.81 20.33
CA THR A 98 10.74 16.14 20.62
C THR A 98 10.77 16.45 22.12
N GLU A 99 10.45 15.46 22.95
CA GLU A 99 10.56 15.57 24.41
C GLU A 99 12.02 15.77 24.85
N LEU A 100 12.93 14.92 24.35
CA LEU A 100 14.35 15.02 24.62
C LEU A 100 14.93 16.37 24.18
N GLN A 101 14.47 16.94 23.06
CA GLN A 101 14.87 18.27 22.61
C GLN A 101 14.41 19.35 23.58
N LYS A 102 13.21 19.27 24.16
CA LYS A 102 12.75 20.25 25.16
C LYS A 102 13.64 20.21 26.41
N ASP A 103 13.96 19.02 26.88
CA ASP A 103 14.84 18.85 28.05
C ASP A 103 16.27 19.27 27.74
N SER A 104 16.79 18.93 26.56
CA SER A 104 18.10 19.40 26.08
C SER A 104 18.14 20.92 26.04
N GLN A 105 17.07 21.59 25.61
CA GLN A 105 17.02 23.05 25.59
C GLN A 105 17.10 23.64 27.01
N ARG A 106 16.40 23.04 27.99
CA ARG A 106 16.48 23.46 29.39
C ARG A 106 17.90 23.31 29.94
N GLN A 107 18.58 22.22 29.62
CA GLN A 107 19.97 21.99 30.01
C GLN A 107 20.94 22.94 29.31
N ILE A 108 20.77 23.21 28.01
CA ILE A 108 21.57 24.21 27.29
C ILE A 108 21.38 25.60 27.91
N ASN A 109 20.15 25.96 28.28
CA ASN A 109 19.86 27.22 28.94
C ASN A 109 20.53 27.30 30.32
N SER A 110 20.48 26.23 31.13
CA SER A 110 21.13 26.21 32.44
C SER A 110 22.67 26.30 32.34
N LEU A 111 23.28 25.58 31.39
CA LEU A 111 24.73 25.67 31.12
C LEU A 111 25.14 27.05 30.59
N SER A 112 24.32 27.67 29.74
CA SER A 112 24.53 29.04 29.27
C SER A 112 24.52 30.04 30.43
N SER A 113 23.58 29.88 31.37
CA SER A 113 23.48 30.74 32.56
C SER A 113 24.70 30.61 33.48
N LEU A 114 25.29 29.42 33.61
CA LEU A 114 26.49 29.21 34.43
C LEU A 114 27.74 29.85 33.81
N PHE A 115 27.95 29.71 32.50
CA PHE A 115 29.06 30.36 31.80
C PHE A 115 28.92 31.89 31.76
N GLY A 116 27.69 32.39 31.55
CA GLY A 116 27.37 33.81 31.61
C GLY A 116 27.55 34.40 33.01
N GLY A 117 27.13 33.66 34.04
CA GLY A 117 27.32 34.02 35.45
C GLY A 117 28.79 34.07 35.86
N LEU A 118 29.60 33.11 35.43
CA LEU A 118 31.04 33.10 35.69
C LEU A 118 31.76 34.25 34.97
N LYS A 119 31.41 34.54 33.71
CA LYS A 119 31.99 35.69 32.97
C LYS A 119 31.53 37.03 33.55
N ASN A 120 30.28 37.14 34.02
CA ASN A 120 29.76 38.35 34.65
C ASN A 120 30.31 38.54 36.08
N MET A 121 30.57 37.45 36.82
CA MET A 121 31.25 37.46 38.13
C MET A 121 32.74 37.79 38.02
N PHE A 122 33.42 37.42 36.93
CA PHE A 122 34.80 37.85 36.67
C PHE A 122 34.89 39.35 36.30
N ASN A 123 33.79 39.95 35.86
CA ASN A 123 33.75 41.35 35.43
C ASN A 123 32.93 42.28 36.37
N ARG A 124 32.21 41.79 37.39
CA ARG A 124 31.36 42.63 38.26
C ARG A 124 31.06 42.01 39.65
N LYS A 125 30.90 42.91 40.63
CA LYS A 125 30.70 42.70 42.09
C LYS A 125 29.42 41.90 42.44
N PRO A 126 29.38 41.20 43.59
CA PRO A 126 28.43 40.11 43.86
C PRO A 126 27.06 40.59 44.36
N SER A 127 25.98 39.90 43.94
CA SER A 127 24.72 39.83 44.69
C SER A 127 23.96 38.51 44.45
N GLN A 128 23.92 37.70 45.51
CA GLN A 128 22.95 36.70 46.02
C GLN A 128 22.29 35.64 45.09
N PRO A 129 22.33 34.33 45.45
CA PRO A 129 21.71 33.24 44.68
C PRO A 129 20.35 32.78 45.24
N ALA A 130 19.48 32.28 44.37
CA ALA A 130 18.34 31.44 44.73
C ALA A 130 18.22 30.27 43.74
N ASN A 131 18.23 29.06 44.28
CA ASN A 131 17.88 27.78 43.64
C ASN A 131 16.44 27.42 44.08
N PRO A 132 15.65 26.66 43.31
CA PRO A 132 15.68 25.21 43.56
C PRO A 132 15.50 24.32 42.31
N ALA A 133 16.05 23.12 42.44
CA ALA A 133 15.86 21.95 41.59
C ALA A 133 14.41 21.42 41.68
N GLN A 134 13.88 20.91 40.56
CA GLN A 134 12.71 20.05 40.54
C GLN A 134 13.04 18.74 39.82
N GLU A 135 12.90 17.64 40.57
CA GLU A 135 12.76 16.28 40.09
C GLU A 135 11.57 16.18 39.13
N PHE A 136 11.74 15.46 38.03
CA PHE A 136 10.62 15.02 37.18
C PHE A 136 10.68 13.50 37.01
N SER A 137 9.78 12.82 37.73
CA SER A 137 9.31 11.48 37.43
C SER A 137 8.45 11.52 36.16
N HIS A 138 8.82 10.78 35.12
CA HIS A 138 7.99 10.58 33.93
C HIS A 138 7.25 9.25 34.03
N GLU A 139 5.96 9.33 34.36
CA GLU A 139 5.00 8.26 34.11
C GLU A 139 4.63 8.25 32.62
N LYS A 140 4.81 7.10 31.98
CA LYS A 140 4.43 6.83 30.59
C LYS A 140 2.91 6.67 30.49
N PRO A 141 2.21 7.36 29.58
CA PRO A 141 0.85 6.97 29.23
C PRO A 141 0.89 5.83 28.21
N THR A 142 0.44 4.67 28.63
CA THR A 142 0.09 3.52 27.78
C THR A 142 -1.11 3.90 26.91
N ARG A 143 -0.86 4.36 25.67
CA ARG A 143 -1.93 4.52 24.68
C ARG A 143 -2.10 3.22 23.91
N ALA A 144 -3.34 2.71 23.95
CA ALA A 144 -3.78 1.46 23.34
C ALA A 144 -3.23 1.31 21.92
N ALA A 145 -2.69 0.12 21.63
CA ALA A 145 -2.29 -0.26 20.30
C ALA A 145 -3.50 -0.15 19.37
N GLU A 146 -3.42 0.75 18.39
CA GLU A 146 -4.31 0.78 17.23
C GLU A 146 -4.09 -0.55 16.49
N SER A 147 -4.92 -1.54 16.77
CA SER A 147 -4.92 -2.81 16.04
C SER A 147 -5.46 -2.54 14.65
N SER A 148 -4.56 -2.55 13.66
CA SER A 148 -4.93 -2.44 12.25
C SER A 148 -5.94 -3.54 11.89
N GLY A 149 -7.10 -3.14 11.36
CA GLY A 149 -8.16 -4.06 10.93
C GLY A 149 -7.69 -5.05 9.84
N LEU A 150 -6.60 -4.73 9.13
CA LEU A 150 -5.99 -5.62 8.14
C LEU A 150 -5.47 -6.92 8.77
N LYS A 151 -4.92 -6.84 9.98
CA LYS A 151 -4.43 -8.02 10.71
C LYS A 151 -5.58 -8.96 11.09
N GLU A 152 -6.74 -8.40 11.40
CA GLU A 152 -7.95 -9.17 11.71
C GLU A 152 -8.52 -9.85 10.46
N THR A 153 -8.56 -9.16 9.31
CA THR A 153 -8.95 -9.76 8.01
C THR A 153 -8.03 -10.92 7.62
N LEU A 154 -6.71 -10.75 7.80
CA LEU A 154 -5.74 -11.82 7.54
C LEU A 154 -5.97 -13.04 8.44
N HIS A 155 -6.18 -12.82 9.73
CA HIS A 155 -6.33 -13.94 10.66
C HIS A 155 -7.65 -14.68 10.46
N THR A 156 -8.76 -13.96 10.25
CA THR A 156 -10.10 -14.54 10.10
C THR A 156 -10.23 -15.36 8.82
N ASN A 157 -9.72 -14.85 7.70
CA ASN A 157 -9.94 -15.46 6.40
C ASN A 157 -8.83 -16.45 6.00
N TYR A 158 -7.64 -16.40 6.63
CA TYR A 158 -6.46 -17.12 6.16
C TYR A 158 -5.67 -17.89 7.23
N SER A 159 -5.99 -17.79 8.53
CA SER A 159 -5.27 -18.55 9.59
C SER A 159 -5.88 -19.91 9.96
N THR A 160 -6.99 -20.32 9.34
CA THR A 160 -7.52 -21.69 9.49
C THR A 160 -7.30 -22.52 8.24
N PRO A 161 -6.72 -23.73 8.32
CA PRO A 161 -6.63 -24.63 7.18
C PRO A 161 -8.01 -25.24 6.92
N THR A 162 -8.90 -24.53 6.22
CA THR A 162 -10.11 -25.14 5.66
C THR A 162 -9.73 -25.91 4.39
N LEU A 163 -8.96 -26.98 4.59
CA LEU A 163 -8.75 -28.05 3.63
C LEU A 163 -9.46 -29.30 4.16
N THR A 164 -10.79 -29.34 4.07
CA THR A 164 -11.67 -30.52 4.28
C THR A 164 -13.07 -30.03 3.90
N SER A 165 -13.87 -30.58 2.98
CA SER A 165 -13.96 -31.89 2.36
C SER A 165 -14.75 -31.75 1.06
N TYR A 166 -14.22 -32.25 -0.06
CA TYR A 166 -15.05 -32.59 -1.23
C TYR A 166 -14.54 -33.90 -1.82
N THR A 167 -14.84 -34.98 -1.12
CA THR A 167 -14.79 -36.34 -1.65
C THR A 167 -16.19 -36.92 -1.59
N SER A 168 -16.92 -36.88 -2.70
CA SER A 168 -17.99 -37.84 -2.98
C SER A 168 -18.21 -37.89 -4.49
N GLU A 169 -18.03 -39.09 -5.01
CA GLU A 169 -18.25 -39.52 -6.38
C GLU A 169 -19.73 -39.39 -6.78
N PHE A 170 -20.02 -39.00 -8.01
CA PHE A 170 -21.07 -39.61 -8.87
C PHE A 170 -20.92 -39.07 -10.30
N LYS A 171 -20.27 -39.85 -11.16
CA LYS A 171 -20.12 -39.59 -12.60
C LYS A 171 -21.46 -39.79 -13.31
N ALA A 172 -21.90 -38.76 -14.03
CA ALA A 172 -22.73 -38.74 -15.25
C ALA A 172 -23.76 -37.59 -15.28
N GLN A 173 -23.99 -36.90 -14.16
CA GLN A 173 -24.79 -35.67 -14.06
C GLN A 173 -23.95 -34.46 -13.59
N SER A 174 -22.63 -34.59 -13.79
CA SER A 174 -21.54 -33.82 -13.16
C SER A 174 -21.33 -32.43 -13.76
N GLU A 175 -21.59 -32.21 -15.05
CA GLU A 175 -21.07 -31.00 -15.69
C GLU A 175 -21.84 -29.72 -15.36
N ARG A 176 -23.15 -29.81 -15.14
CA ARG A 176 -23.95 -28.65 -14.69
C ARG A 176 -23.70 -28.34 -13.21
N THR A 177 -23.47 -29.38 -12.41
CA THR A 177 -23.10 -29.22 -10.99
C THR A 177 -21.70 -28.66 -10.83
N ASP A 178 -20.75 -29.03 -11.70
CA ASP A 178 -19.38 -28.50 -11.68
C ASP A 178 -19.35 -27.03 -12.12
N PHE A 179 -20.19 -26.66 -13.09
CA PHE A 179 -20.37 -25.27 -13.51
C PHE A 179 -20.86 -24.37 -12.36
N ASP A 180 -21.97 -24.74 -11.72
CA ASP A 180 -22.55 -23.93 -10.62
C ASP A 180 -21.63 -23.89 -9.40
N ARG A 181 -20.96 -25.01 -9.10
CA ARG A 181 -19.96 -25.09 -8.02
C ARG A 181 -18.77 -24.19 -8.28
N ASN A 182 -18.22 -24.18 -9.50
CA ASN A 182 -17.11 -23.30 -9.85
C ASN A 182 -17.50 -21.82 -9.76
N LEU A 183 -18.71 -21.46 -10.17
CA LEU A 183 -19.22 -20.09 -10.01
C LEU A 183 -19.35 -19.68 -8.54
N SER A 184 -19.83 -20.59 -7.68
CA SER A 184 -19.87 -20.33 -6.22
C SER A 184 -18.47 -20.11 -5.67
N LEU A 185 -17.51 -20.99 -6.00
CA LEU A 185 -16.12 -20.84 -5.55
C LEU A 185 -15.47 -19.54 -6.03
N MET A 186 -15.80 -19.09 -7.24
CA MET A 186 -15.35 -17.79 -7.74
C MET A 186 -15.98 -16.65 -6.96
N SER A 187 -17.29 -16.70 -6.70
CA SER A 187 -17.99 -15.68 -5.92
C SER A 187 -17.39 -15.54 -4.52
N ASP A 188 -17.10 -16.67 -3.87
CA ASP A 188 -16.47 -16.69 -2.55
C ASP A 188 -15.06 -16.13 -2.61
N GLY A 189 -14.26 -16.58 -3.58
CA GLY A 189 -12.89 -16.07 -3.75
C GLY A 189 -12.84 -14.59 -4.11
N MET A 190 -13.79 -14.10 -4.91
CA MET A 190 -13.90 -12.67 -5.25
C MET A 190 -14.33 -11.84 -4.03
N SER A 191 -15.18 -12.40 -3.17
CA SER A 191 -15.58 -11.77 -1.91
C SER A 191 -14.39 -11.64 -0.95
N ARG A 192 -13.58 -12.70 -0.80
CA ARG A 192 -12.35 -12.66 0.00
C ARG A 192 -11.31 -11.68 -0.57
N LEU A 193 -11.11 -11.67 -1.89
CA LEU A 193 -10.27 -10.68 -2.56
C LEU A 193 -10.74 -9.24 -2.32
N LYS A 194 -12.06 -9.01 -2.34
CA LYS A 194 -12.65 -7.69 -2.03
C LYS A 194 -12.37 -7.28 -0.58
N GLU A 195 -12.54 -8.19 0.37
CA GLU A 195 -12.24 -7.91 1.78
C GLU A 195 -10.76 -7.59 2.00
N LEU A 196 -9.85 -8.36 1.37
CA LEU A 196 -8.42 -8.05 1.37
C LEU A 196 -8.15 -6.67 0.77
N ALA A 197 -8.72 -6.37 -0.40
CA ALA A 197 -8.51 -5.07 -1.06
C ALA A 197 -9.02 -3.91 -0.22
N GLN A 198 -10.19 -4.06 0.43
CA GLN A 198 -10.73 -3.05 1.35
C GLN A 198 -9.83 -2.86 2.58
N GLY A 199 -9.37 -3.95 3.19
CA GLY A 199 -8.46 -3.89 4.33
C GLY A 199 -7.12 -3.25 3.99
N MET A 200 -6.51 -3.62 2.86
CA MET A 200 -5.27 -3.01 2.38
C MET A 200 -5.45 -1.52 2.07
N ASN A 201 -6.59 -1.14 1.46
CA ASN A 201 -6.88 0.26 1.17
C ASN A 201 -7.04 1.09 2.45
N GLU A 202 -7.70 0.56 3.49
CA GLU A 202 -7.79 1.25 4.77
C GLU A 202 -6.43 1.40 5.45
N GLU A 203 -5.62 0.33 5.47
CA GLU A 203 -4.26 0.39 6.02
C GLU A 203 -3.38 1.41 5.28
N LEU A 204 -3.47 1.49 3.95
CA LEU A 204 -2.78 2.51 3.15
C LEU A 204 -3.22 3.93 3.52
N ARG A 205 -4.52 4.17 3.75
CA ARG A 205 -5.02 5.48 4.20
C ARG A 205 -4.44 5.85 5.57
N VAL A 206 -4.46 4.92 6.52
CA VAL A 206 -3.90 5.12 7.86
C VAL A 206 -2.40 5.43 7.79
N GLN A 207 -1.65 4.70 6.96
CA GLN A 207 -0.21 4.95 6.76
C GLN A 207 0.05 6.31 6.11
N ASN A 208 -0.71 6.69 5.08
CA ASN A 208 -0.60 8.00 4.44
C ASN A 208 -0.85 9.14 5.43
N ASP A 209 -1.94 9.06 6.21
CA ASP A 209 -2.24 10.04 7.24
C ASP A 209 -1.12 10.14 8.29
N ARG A 210 -0.46 9.01 8.61
CA ARG A 210 0.69 8.99 9.51
C ARG A 210 1.91 9.66 8.89
N LEU A 211 2.22 9.38 7.63
CA LEU A 211 3.32 10.02 6.89
C LEU A 211 3.14 11.53 6.79
N ASP A 212 1.91 11.99 6.49
CA ASP A 212 1.57 13.42 6.41
C ASP A 212 1.79 14.14 7.74
N ARG A 213 1.50 13.48 8.88
CA ARG A 213 1.79 14.02 10.21
C ARG A 213 3.27 13.98 10.57
N MET A 214 3.99 12.94 10.13
CA MET A 214 5.41 12.76 10.45
C MET A 214 6.31 13.73 9.70
N GLY A 215 6.02 14.03 8.43
CA GLY A 215 6.80 14.94 7.58
C GLY A 215 7.20 16.26 8.26
N PRO A 216 6.24 17.11 8.68
CA PRO A 216 6.55 18.38 9.33
C PRO A 216 7.20 18.20 10.72
N ARG A 217 6.93 17.10 11.44
CA ARG A 217 7.59 16.82 12.73
C ARG A 217 9.07 16.55 12.54
N VAL A 218 9.45 15.76 11.54
CA VAL A 218 10.85 15.47 11.20
C VAL A 218 11.59 16.76 10.86
N GLU A 219 10.98 17.65 10.08
CA GLU A 219 11.58 18.94 9.74
C GLU A 219 11.80 19.83 10.98
N ASN A 220 10.80 19.94 11.85
CA ASN A 220 10.89 20.70 13.10
C ASN A 220 11.97 20.15 14.05
N ILE A 221 12.04 18.82 14.19
CA ILE A 221 13.07 18.13 14.97
C ILE A 221 14.45 18.44 14.39
N THR A 222 14.61 18.35 13.07
CA THR A 222 15.89 18.61 12.40
C THR A 222 16.34 20.05 12.59
N GLY A 223 15.43 21.02 12.42
CA GLY A 223 15.71 22.43 12.65
C GLY A 223 16.09 22.73 14.11
N THR A 224 15.40 22.13 15.07
CA THR A 224 15.68 22.29 16.50
C THR A 224 17.02 21.66 16.88
N MET A 225 17.31 20.45 16.40
CA MET A 225 18.58 19.76 16.62
C MET A 225 19.76 20.57 16.08
N SER A 226 19.64 21.14 14.88
CA SER A 226 20.68 22.00 14.29
C SER A 226 20.95 23.24 15.16
N LYS A 227 19.90 23.92 15.63
CA LYS A 227 20.02 25.09 16.53
C LYS A 227 20.67 24.70 17.87
N GLN A 228 20.25 23.59 18.47
CA GLN A 228 20.82 23.09 19.72
C GLN A 228 22.30 22.73 19.57
N ASN A 229 22.67 22.08 18.46
CA ASN A 229 24.06 21.75 18.17
C ASN A 229 24.92 23.01 18.00
N GLN A 230 24.41 24.04 17.31
CA GLN A 230 25.10 25.33 17.20
C GLN A 230 25.28 26.02 18.57
N GLN A 231 24.26 25.98 19.43
CA GLN A 231 24.35 26.54 20.79
C GLN A 231 25.38 25.79 21.64
N MET A 232 25.35 24.44 21.62
CA MET A 232 26.33 23.62 22.33
C MET A 232 27.76 23.89 21.85
N ASN A 233 28.00 23.98 20.53
CA ASN A 233 29.33 24.31 20.00
C ASN A 233 29.83 25.68 20.48
N LYS A 234 28.95 26.68 20.57
CA LYS A 234 29.28 27.98 21.14
C LYS A 234 29.65 27.89 22.63
N LEU A 235 28.91 27.10 23.41
CA LEU A 235 29.21 26.87 24.83
C LEU A 235 30.55 26.16 25.04
N LEU A 236 30.89 25.23 24.16
CA LEU A 236 32.16 24.48 24.20
C LEU A 236 33.34 25.29 23.65
N GLY A 237 33.12 26.53 23.20
CA GLY A 237 34.18 27.39 22.64
C GLY A 237 34.68 26.94 21.26
N VAL A 238 33.96 26.02 20.60
CA VAL A 238 34.28 25.56 19.25
C VAL A 238 33.81 26.64 18.28
N LYS A 239 34.76 27.39 17.70
CA LYS A 239 34.45 28.36 16.63
C LYS A 239 33.97 27.59 15.39
N PRO A 240 32.85 27.99 14.77
CA PRO A 240 32.48 27.42 13.47
C PRO A 240 33.61 27.74 12.47
N LYS A 241 34.07 26.70 11.75
CA LYS A 241 34.93 26.86 10.58
C LYS A 241 34.11 27.36 9.40
#